data_AF-A0A841RFP0-F1
#
_entry.id   AF-A0A841RFP0-F1
#
_cell.length_a   1.000
_cell.length_b   1.000
_cell.length_c   1.000
_cell.angle_alpha   90.00
_cell.angle_beta   90.00
_cell.angle_gamma   90.00
#
_symmetry.space_group_name_H-M   'P 1'
#
loop_
_entity.id
_entity.type
_entity.pdbx_description
1 polymer ?
#
loop_
_entity_poly.entity_id
_entity_poly.type
_entity_poly.pdbx_seq_one_letter_code
_entity_poly.pdbx_strand_id
1 'polypeptide(L)'
;MDPYNTIALVEYIQILHKGKLDKSLFAVFEEELKSCSAQEVNIAIENLIIRYKDVEEIENTVAKCIRAAAFGLDNQIKPEYPADSIFYILDRENRAIEALLSNLKKNYLSALPGLRESRQEMKKLFATELEKIETIKKHYLKLQYGVFSALEAEGAPTRCIQLMWHLEDTIWPRLKDSLDMLYGKDWDFNRFNKAYGQMYYLLGSLVFREDRILYPVAFQYLSEDIQRRLLLDVESFGTVPENF
;
A
#
# COMPACT_ATOMS: atom_id res chain seq x y z
N MET A 1 -17.24 -13.48 -8.60
CA MET A 1 -17.75 -12.54 -7.59
C MET A 1 -19.03 -13.12 -7.04
N ASP A 2 -19.08 -13.36 -5.73
CA ASP A 2 -20.28 -13.80 -5.03
C ASP A 2 -21.04 -12.57 -4.51
N PRO A 3 -22.27 -12.31 -4.97
CA PRO A 3 -23.04 -11.15 -4.53
C PRO A 3 -23.39 -11.20 -3.03
N TYR A 4 -23.55 -12.38 -2.43
CA TYR A 4 -23.84 -12.50 -0.99
C TYR A 4 -22.62 -12.11 -0.16
N ASN A 5 -21.45 -12.62 -0.55
CA ASN A 5 -20.18 -12.26 0.09
C ASN A 5 -19.93 -10.75 -0.01
N THR A 6 -20.20 -10.16 -1.18
CA THR A 6 -20.05 -8.71 -1.39
C THR A 6 -20.92 -7.89 -0.44
N ILE A 7 -22.20 -8.25 -0.29
CA ILE A 7 -23.13 -7.57 0.62
C ILE A 7 -22.65 -7.68 2.07
N ALA A 8 -22.19 -8.85 2.49
CA ALA A 8 -21.67 -9.07 3.83
C ALA A 8 -20.42 -8.22 4.12
N LEU A 9 -19.48 -8.11 3.18
CA LEU A 9 -18.30 -7.24 3.36
C LEU A 9 -18.68 -5.75 3.42
N VAL A 10 -19.67 -5.32 2.64
CA VAL A 10 -20.23 -3.95 2.71
C VAL A 10 -20.87 -3.71 4.08
N GLU A 11 -21.60 -4.68 4.63
CA GLU A 11 -22.18 -4.58 5.96
C GLU A 11 -21.09 -4.53 7.04
N TYR A 12 -20.11 -5.44 6.97
CA TYR A 12 -18.98 -5.51 7.88
C TYR A 12 -18.25 -4.17 7.99
N ILE A 13 -17.85 -3.58 6.86
CA ILE A 13 -17.09 -2.31 6.88
C ILE A 13 -17.93 -1.15 7.40
N GLN A 14 -19.25 -1.17 7.21
CA GLN A 14 -20.15 -0.15 7.76
C GLN A 14 -20.32 -0.28 9.28
N ILE A 15 -20.46 -1.50 9.80
CA ILE A 15 -20.51 -1.74 11.25
C ILE A 15 -19.18 -1.36 11.89
N LEU A 16 -18.07 -1.76 11.25
CA LEU A 16 -16.71 -1.44 11.66
C LEU A 16 -16.45 0.07 11.75
N HIS A 17 -17.09 0.86 10.88
CA HIS A 17 -17.00 2.31 10.93
C HIS A 17 -17.79 2.92 12.10
N LYS A 18 -19.03 2.43 12.32
CA LYS A 18 -19.95 2.97 13.32
C LYS A 18 -19.59 2.61 14.78
N GLY A 19 -18.76 1.59 15.00
CA GLY A 19 -18.42 1.11 16.33
C GLY A 19 -17.00 0.57 16.43
N LYS A 20 -16.42 0.59 17.65
CA LYS A 20 -15.09 0.02 17.91
C LYS A 20 -15.12 -1.50 17.77
N LEU A 21 -14.14 -2.02 17.04
CA LEU A 21 -13.74 -3.42 16.91
C LEU A 21 -14.01 -4.22 18.19
N ASP A 22 -15.09 -4.99 18.24
CA ASP A 22 -15.20 -6.12 19.14
C ASP A 22 -14.71 -7.35 18.36
N LYS A 23 -13.91 -8.21 19.00
CA LYS A 23 -13.51 -9.50 18.40
C LYS A 23 -14.72 -10.35 18.00
N SER A 24 -15.86 -10.12 18.63
CA SER A 24 -17.13 -10.73 18.24
C SER A 24 -17.56 -10.38 16.81
N LEU A 25 -17.25 -9.18 16.30
CA LEU A 25 -17.62 -8.76 14.94
C LEU A 25 -16.87 -9.59 13.89
N PHE A 26 -15.56 -9.81 14.09
CA PHE A 26 -14.79 -10.62 13.15
C PHE A 26 -15.34 -12.05 13.06
N ALA A 27 -15.72 -12.65 14.18
CA ALA A 27 -16.26 -14.01 14.22
C ALA A 27 -17.59 -14.15 13.45
N VAL A 28 -18.38 -13.09 13.36
CA VAL A 28 -19.65 -13.08 12.61
C VAL A 28 -19.41 -13.12 11.10
N PHE A 29 -18.35 -12.45 10.62
CA PHE A 29 -18.04 -12.30 9.19
C PHE A 29 -16.80 -13.11 8.78
N GLU A 30 -16.41 -14.11 9.58
CA GLU A 30 -15.12 -14.79 9.43
C GLU A 30 -15.04 -15.57 8.11
N GLU A 31 -16.13 -16.23 7.71
CA GLU A 31 -16.19 -17.00 6.47
C GLU A 31 -16.01 -16.09 5.25
N GLU A 32 -16.73 -14.97 5.23
CA GLU A 32 -16.70 -13.96 4.18
C GLU A 32 -15.33 -13.28 4.07
N LEU A 33 -14.76 -12.88 5.21
CA LEU A 33 -13.43 -12.27 5.27
C LEU A 33 -12.32 -13.22 4.82
N LYS A 34 -12.46 -14.52 5.09
CA LYS A 34 -11.47 -15.54 4.70
C LYS A 34 -11.62 -16.04 3.27
N SER A 35 -12.76 -15.80 2.63
CA SER A 35 -13.03 -16.21 1.24
C SER A 35 -13.08 -15.04 0.25
N CYS A 36 -13.01 -13.80 0.74
CA CYS A 36 -13.14 -12.61 -0.08
C CYS A 36 -12.11 -12.50 -1.21
N SER A 37 -12.58 -11.94 -2.33
CA SER A 37 -11.78 -11.54 -3.48
C SER A 37 -11.40 -10.06 -3.44
N ALA A 38 -10.39 -9.70 -4.24
CA ALA A 38 -9.96 -8.31 -4.43
C ALA A 38 -11.11 -7.38 -4.82
N GLN A 39 -11.99 -7.84 -5.73
CA GLN A 39 -13.12 -7.09 -6.25
C GLN A 39 -14.16 -6.82 -5.16
N GLU A 40 -14.48 -7.84 -4.35
CA GLU A 40 -15.48 -7.72 -3.28
C GLU A 40 -15.00 -6.76 -2.18
N VAL A 41 -13.72 -6.83 -1.81
CA VAL A 41 -13.09 -5.87 -0.89
C VAL A 41 -13.09 -4.47 -1.48
N ASN A 42 -12.75 -4.30 -2.76
CA ASN A 42 -12.76 -3.00 -3.42
C ASN A 42 -14.17 -2.37 -3.44
N ILE A 43 -15.21 -3.16 -3.73
CA ILE A 43 -16.62 -2.71 -3.71
C ILE A 43 -17.04 -2.29 -2.30
N ALA A 44 -16.64 -3.04 -1.27
CA ALA A 44 -16.95 -2.70 0.12
C ALA A 44 -16.32 -1.36 0.52
N ILE A 45 -15.05 -1.14 0.17
CA ILE A 45 -14.34 0.12 0.41
C ILE A 45 -14.98 1.27 -0.35
N GLU A 46 -15.31 1.08 -1.63
CA GLU A 46 -15.94 2.10 -2.45
C GLU A 46 -17.30 2.54 -1.87
N ASN A 47 -18.12 1.58 -1.42
CA ASN A 47 -19.39 1.86 -0.74
C ASN A 47 -19.20 2.71 0.52
N LEU A 48 -18.13 2.46 1.28
CA LEU A 48 -17.81 3.28 2.45
C LEU A 48 -17.43 4.71 2.03
N ILE A 49 -16.57 4.89 1.02
CA ILE A 49 -16.16 6.22 0.55
C ILE A 49 -17.36 7.01 0.01
N ILE A 50 -18.27 6.35 -0.74
CA ILE A 50 -19.50 6.98 -1.24
C ILE A 50 -20.34 7.57 -0.10
N ARG A 51 -20.42 6.85 1.02
CA ARG A 51 -21.30 7.20 2.14
C ARG A 51 -20.76 8.35 2.97
N TYR A 52 -19.47 8.37 3.28
CA TYR A 52 -18.87 9.34 4.20
C TYR A 52 -18.13 10.48 3.48
N LYS A 53 -17.66 10.26 2.25
CA LYS A 53 -17.01 11.25 1.36
C LYS A 53 -15.72 11.91 1.87
N ASP A 54 -15.37 11.73 3.14
CA ASP A 54 -14.10 12.15 3.73
C ASP A 54 -13.16 10.95 3.85
N VAL A 55 -12.04 11.02 3.11
CA VAL A 55 -11.01 9.97 3.06
C VAL A 55 -10.26 9.85 4.39
N GLU A 56 -10.01 10.97 5.07
CA GLU A 56 -9.28 11.00 6.36
C GLU A 56 -10.11 10.34 7.47
N GLU A 57 -11.43 10.58 7.48
CA GLU A 57 -12.35 9.99 8.45
C GLU A 57 -12.39 8.45 8.35
N ILE A 58 -12.34 7.93 7.12
CA ILE A 58 -12.53 6.50 6.86
C ILE A 58 -11.22 5.71 6.76
N GLU A 59 -10.07 6.35 6.62
CA GLU A 59 -8.76 5.70 6.36
C GLU A 59 -8.50 4.55 7.34
N ASN A 60 -8.66 4.83 8.64
CA ASN A 60 -8.44 3.84 9.70
C ASN A 60 -9.44 2.68 9.62
N THR A 61 -10.68 2.93 9.18
CA THR A 61 -11.70 1.89 8.98
C THR A 61 -11.31 0.98 7.82
N VAL A 62 -10.92 1.58 6.69
CA VAL A 62 -10.47 0.84 5.50
C VAL A 62 -9.23 -0.01 5.84
N ALA A 63 -8.25 0.56 6.54
CA ALA A 63 -7.06 -0.16 6.96
C ALA A 63 -7.39 -1.38 7.84
N LYS A 64 -8.34 -1.24 8.77
CA LYS A 64 -8.81 -2.36 9.62
C LYS A 64 -9.57 -3.40 8.81
N CYS A 65 -10.39 -2.98 7.85
CA CYS A 65 -11.13 -3.89 6.98
C CYS A 65 -10.19 -4.74 6.15
N ILE A 66 -9.21 -4.11 5.48
CA ILE A 66 -8.20 -4.80 4.67
C ILE A 66 -7.39 -5.76 5.54
N ARG A 67 -7.01 -5.36 6.76
CA ARG A 67 -6.30 -6.25 7.69
C ARG A 67 -7.14 -7.47 8.08
N ALA A 68 -8.44 -7.30 8.31
CA ALA A 68 -9.34 -8.41 8.62
C ALA A 68 -9.51 -9.35 7.41
N ALA A 69 -9.55 -8.78 6.20
CA ALA A 69 -9.63 -9.50 4.93
C ALA A 69 -8.29 -10.10 4.45
N ALA A 70 -7.17 -9.81 5.13
CA ALA A 70 -5.83 -10.12 4.62
C ALA A 70 -5.64 -11.60 4.33
N PHE A 71 -6.18 -12.49 5.18
CA PHE A 71 -6.11 -13.93 4.94
C PHE A 71 -6.85 -14.35 3.66
N GLY A 72 -8.04 -13.80 3.41
CA GLY A 72 -8.79 -14.08 2.18
C GLY A 72 -8.03 -13.60 0.96
N LEU A 73 -7.58 -12.35 1.00
CA LEU A 73 -6.79 -11.71 -0.06
C LEU A 73 -5.47 -12.45 -0.36
N ASP A 74 -4.76 -12.94 0.66
CA ASP A 74 -3.51 -13.68 0.48
C ASP A 74 -3.72 -15.05 -0.18
N ASN A 75 -4.86 -15.69 0.07
CA ASN A 75 -5.23 -16.99 -0.50
C ASN A 75 -5.85 -16.89 -1.91
N GLN A 76 -6.17 -15.69 -2.38
CA GLN A 76 -6.62 -15.51 -3.76
C GLN A 76 -5.47 -15.81 -4.75
N ILE A 77 -5.80 -16.53 -5.81
CA ILE A 77 -4.89 -16.72 -6.94
C ILE A 77 -4.84 -15.39 -7.71
N LYS A 78 -3.66 -14.77 -7.75
CA LYS A 78 -3.44 -13.55 -8.53
C LYS A 78 -3.50 -13.87 -10.03
N PRO A 79 -3.98 -12.92 -10.87
CA PRO A 79 -3.83 -13.06 -12.31
C PRO A 79 -2.37 -13.22 -12.70
N GLU A 80 -2.10 -14.00 -13.75
CA GLU A 80 -0.81 -14.00 -14.41
C GLU A 80 -0.73 -12.76 -15.32
N TYR A 81 0.25 -11.88 -15.06
CA TYR A 81 0.43 -10.66 -15.84
C TYR A 81 1.35 -10.91 -17.05
N PRO A 82 0.87 -10.75 -18.29
CA PRO A 82 1.69 -10.92 -19.50
C PRO A 82 2.86 -9.94 -19.55
N ALA A 83 4.00 -10.34 -20.14
CA ALA A 83 5.21 -9.50 -20.21
C ALA A 83 5.02 -8.16 -20.96
N ASP A 84 4.02 -8.09 -21.84
CA ASP A 84 3.61 -6.89 -22.57
C ASP A 84 2.55 -6.04 -21.83
N SER A 85 2.18 -6.41 -20.60
CA SER A 85 1.31 -5.63 -19.72
C SER A 85 2.11 -4.78 -18.74
N ILE A 86 1.64 -3.55 -18.46
CA ILE A 86 2.19 -2.71 -17.39
C ILE A 86 2.18 -3.42 -16.02
N PHE A 87 1.20 -4.29 -15.77
CA PHE A 87 1.11 -5.00 -14.49
C PHE A 87 2.25 -6.00 -14.27
N TYR A 88 2.90 -6.49 -15.34
CA TYR A 88 4.09 -7.33 -15.22
C TYR A 88 5.24 -6.59 -14.56
N ILE A 89 5.49 -5.33 -14.97
CA ILE A 89 6.57 -4.55 -14.36
C ILE A 89 6.18 -4.05 -12.96
N LEU A 90 4.92 -3.64 -12.75
CA LEU A 90 4.46 -3.18 -11.44
C LEU A 90 4.49 -4.28 -10.37
N ASP A 91 4.11 -5.52 -10.72
CA ASP A 91 4.19 -6.67 -9.82
C ASP A 91 5.65 -7.04 -9.47
N ARG A 92 6.59 -6.94 -10.41
CA ARG A 92 8.02 -7.12 -10.13
C ARG A 92 8.57 -6.04 -9.20
N GLU A 93 8.22 -4.78 -9.44
CA GLU A 93 8.64 -3.67 -8.60
C GLU A 93 8.05 -3.76 -7.21
N ASN A 94 6.78 -4.13 -7.09
CA ASN A 94 6.13 -4.35 -5.80
C ASN A 94 6.88 -5.42 -4.98
N ARG A 95 7.26 -6.56 -5.59
CA ARG A 95 8.12 -7.57 -4.93
C ARG A 95 9.50 -7.02 -4.53
N ALA A 96 10.12 -6.18 -5.36
CA ALA A 96 11.39 -5.56 -5.03
C ALA A 96 11.24 -4.60 -3.83
N ILE A 97 10.13 -3.87 -3.74
CA ILE A 97 9.79 -3.01 -2.61
C ILE A 97 9.54 -3.86 -1.35
N GLU A 98 8.82 -4.98 -1.44
CA GLU A 98 8.65 -5.92 -0.31
C GLU A 98 10.00 -6.42 0.22
N ALA A 99 10.91 -6.79 -0.68
CA ALA A 99 12.26 -7.21 -0.32
C ALA A 99 13.05 -6.08 0.37
N LEU A 100 12.98 -4.86 -0.17
CA LEU A 100 13.56 -3.67 0.45
C LEU A 100 12.99 -3.43 1.86
N LEU A 101 11.68 -3.51 2.06
CA LEU A 101 11.05 -3.34 3.38
C LEU A 101 11.44 -4.46 4.35
N SER A 102 11.59 -5.69 3.86
CA SER A 102 12.07 -6.81 4.67
C SER A 102 13.51 -6.59 5.15
N ASN A 103 14.40 -6.17 4.24
CA ASN A 103 15.79 -5.84 4.54
C ASN A 103 15.89 -4.64 5.48
N LEU A 104 15.12 -3.59 5.22
CA LEU A 104 15.07 -2.39 6.05
C LEU A 104 14.67 -2.70 7.49
N LYS A 105 13.69 -3.59 7.70
CA LYS A 105 13.29 -4.05 9.04
C LYS A 105 14.43 -4.78 9.76
N LYS A 106 15.13 -5.67 9.06
CA LYS A 106 16.30 -6.38 9.63
C LYS A 106 17.40 -5.40 10.00
N ASN A 107 17.71 -4.47 9.11
CA ASN A 107 18.75 -3.45 9.31
C ASN A 107 18.39 -2.49 10.45
N TYR A 108 17.11 -2.11 10.57
CA TYR A 108 16.61 -1.31 11.69
C TYR A 108 16.79 -2.03 13.03
N LEU A 109 16.41 -3.31 13.11
CA LEU A 109 16.57 -4.10 14.34
C LEU A 109 18.05 -4.25 14.73
N SER A 110 18.94 -4.43 13.75
CA SER A 110 20.39 -4.49 13.99
C SER A 110 20.96 -3.14 14.46
N ALA A 111 20.50 -2.03 13.89
CA ALA A 111 20.96 -0.68 14.25
C ALA A 111 20.35 -0.16 15.57
N LEU A 112 19.26 -0.79 16.05
CA LEU A 112 18.43 -0.30 17.16
C LEU A 112 19.22 0.07 18.43
N PRO A 113 20.19 -0.73 18.93
CA PRO A 113 20.95 -0.36 20.12
C PRO A 113 21.76 0.92 19.91
N GLY A 114 22.44 1.03 18.77
CA GLY A 114 23.25 2.21 18.45
C GLY A 114 22.43 3.46 18.16
N LEU A 115 21.23 3.31 17.58
CA LEU A 115 20.28 4.40 17.42
C LEU A 115 19.81 4.92 18.79
N ARG A 116 19.49 4.05 19.75
CA ARG A 116 19.10 4.46 21.12
C ARG A 116 20.22 5.22 21.83
N GLU A 117 21.46 4.81 21.62
CA GLU A 117 22.65 5.45 22.20
C GLU A 117 23.16 6.65 21.38
N SER A 118 22.46 7.04 20.32
CA SER A 118 22.86 8.15 19.45
C SER A 118 24.23 7.98 18.78
N ARG A 119 24.67 6.74 18.53
CA ARG A 119 25.97 6.47 17.87
C ARG A 119 25.95 6.96 16.42
N GLN A 120 26.88 7.84 16.08
CA GLN A 120 26.88 8.50 14.77
C GLN A 120 27.10 7.51 13.62
N GLU A 121 27.94 6.48 13.79
CA GLU A 121 28.12 5.47 12.73
C GLU A 121 26.82 4.71 12.42
N MET A 122 26.01 4.41 13.44
CA MET A 122 24.75 3.67 13.26
C MET A 122 23.67 4.54 12.65
N LYS A 123 23.61 5.83 12.99
CA LYS A 123 22.71 6.78 12.32
C LYS A 123 23.03 6.92 10.84
N LYS A 124 24.31 7.07 10.50
CA LYS A 124 24.76 7.17 9.09
C LYS A 124 24.45 5.89 8.31
N LEU A 125 24.75 4.73 8.88
CA LEU A 125 24.44 3.44 8.27
C LEU A 125 22.94 3.31 8.00
N PHE A 126 22.10 3.64 8.97
CA PHE A 126 20.66 3.53 8.81
C PHE A 126 20.07 4.59 7.87
N ALA A 127 20.68 5.78 7.79
CA ALA A 127 20.29 6.81 6.83
C ALA A 127 20.49 6.32 5.39
N THR A 128 21.63 5.67 5.09
CA THR A 128 21.88 5.05 3.78
C THR A 128 20.84 3.98 3.43
N GLU A 129 20.35 3.23 4.41
CA GLU A 129 19.27 2.28 4.18
C GLU A 129 17.92 2.96 3.89
N LEU A 130 17.61 4.07 4.55
CA LEU A 130 16.40 4.85 4.28
C LEU A 130 16.44 5.57 2.93
N GLU A 131 17.60 6.03 2.47
CA GLU A 131 17.75 6.69 1.16
C GLU A 131 17.34 5.78 0.00
N LYS A 132 17.48 4.45 0.15
CA LYS A 132 17.00 3.47 -0.85
C LYS A 132 15.50 3.61 -1.13
N ILE A 133 14.70 4.06 -0.15
CA ILE A 133 13.25 4.27 -0.29
C ILE A 133 12.93 5.35 -1.33
N GLU A 134 13.82 6.32 -1.55
CA GLU A 134 13.59 7.35 -2.57
C GLU A 134 13.49 6.75 -3.98
N THR A 135 14.16 5.62 -4.22
CA THR A 135 14.08 4.92 -5.50
C THR A 135 12.68 4.36 -5.77
N ILE A 136 11.81 4.23 -4.77
CA ILE A 136 10.44 3.77 -4.94
C ILE A 136 9.55 4.86 -5.54
N LYS A 137 9.92 6.15 -5.45
CA LYS A 137 9.10 7.25 -5.99
C LYS A 137 8.70 7.02 -7.45
N LYS A 138 9.59 6.47 -8.28
CA LYS A 138 9.28 6.15 -9.69
C LYS A 138 8.21 5.07 -9.86
N HIS A 139 8.08 4.12 -8.93
CA HIS A 139 6.98 3.16 -8.94
C HIS A 139 5.64 3.89 -8.81
N TYR A 140 5.54 4.77 -7.80
CA TYR A 140 4.34 5.55 -7.55
C TYR A 140 4.03 6.54 -8.69
N LEU A 141 5.02 7.13 -9.34
CA LEU A 141 4.80 7.95 -10.54
C LEU A 141 4.11 7.15 -11.66
N LYS A 142 4.44 5.86 -11.83
CA LYS A 142 3.80 4.99 -12.84
C LYS A 142 2.38 4.62 -12.48
N LEU A 143 2.10 4.40 -11.19
CA LEU A 143 0.73 4.23 -10.72
C LEU A 143 -0.07 5.51 -10.96
N GLN A 144 0.44 6.66 -10.53
CA GLN A 144 -0.22 7.97 -10.65
C GLN A 144 -0.47 8.39 -12.09
N TYR A 145 0.57 8.47 -12.91
CA TYR A 145 0.43 8.97 -14.28
C TYR A 145 -0.04 7.91 -15.28
N GLY A 146 0.15 6.63 -14.96
CA GLY A 146 -0.28 5.50 -15.80
C GLY A 146 -1.61 4.91 -15.35
N VAL A 147 -1.55 3.96 -14.42
CA VAL A 147 -2.70 3.11 -14.05
C VAL A 147 -3.88 3.93 -13.54
N PHE A 148 -3.65 4.87 -12.63
CA PHE A 148 -4.69 5.70 -12.04
C PHE A 148 -5.35 6.57 -13.11
N SER A 149 -4.58 7.35 -13.88
CA SER A 149 -5.09 8.12 -15.02
C SER A 149 -5.94 7.30 -15.99
N ALA A 150 -5.52 6.07 -16.31
CA ALA A 150 -6.25 5.20 -17.22
C ALA A 150 -7.56 4.70 -16.62
N LEU A 151 -7.56 4.32 -15.34
CA LEU A 151 -8.78 3.93 -14.63
C LEU A 151 -9.80 5.08 -14.61
N GLU A 152 -9.36 6.32 -14.36
CA GLU A 152 -10.26 7.49 -14.41
C GLU A 152 -10.83 7.71 -15.82
N ALA A 153 -9.98 7.59 -16.85
CA ALA A 153 -10.39 7.77 -18.25
C ALA A 153 -11.41 6.72 -18.71
N GLU A 154 -11.27 5.48 -18.24
CA GLU A 154 -12.20 4.37 -18.51
C GLU A 154 -13.43 4.39 -17.57
N GLY A 155 -13.61 5.45 -16.77
CA GLY A 155 -14.78 5.65 -15.92
C GLY A 155 -14.83 4.79 -14.66
N ALA A 156 -13.69 4.21 -14.25
CA ALA A 156 -13.62 3.45 -13.01
C ALA A 156 -13.93 4.35 -11.80
N PRO A 157 -14.52 3.83 -10.73
CA PRO A 157 -14.65 4.59 -9.50
C PRO A 157 -13.29 4.98 -8.91
N THR A 158 -12.95 6.27 -9.01
CA THR A 158 -11.63 6.79 -8.65
C THR A 158 -11.44 7.05 -7.15
N ARG A 159 -12.46 6.78 -6.33
CA ARG A 159 -12.43 7.06 -4.89
C ARG A 159 -11.39 6.22 -4.14
N CYS A 160 -11.24 4.95 -4.49
CA CYS A 160 -10.19 4.10 -3.93
C CYS A 160 -8.79 4.61 -4.32
N ILE A 161 -8.67 5.21 -5.51
CA ILE A 161 -7.42 5.83 -6.00
C ILE A 161 -7.09 7.07 -5.15
N GLN A 162 -8.07 7.92 -4.85
CA GLN A 162 -7.87 9.10 -3.98
C GLN A 162 -7.36 8.72 -2.59
N LEU A 163 -7.86 7.61 -2.02
CA LEU A 163 -7.35 7.08 -0.76
C LEU A 163 -5.90 6.60 -0.88
N MET A 164 -5.51 5.96 -1.98
CA MET A 164 -4.12 5.55 -2.21
C MET A 164 -3.20 6.78 -2.33
N TRP A 165 -3.59 7.81 -3.08
CA TRP A 165 -2.85 9.08 -3.17
C TRP A 165 -2.66 9.74 -1.82
N HIS A 166 -3.73 9.84 -1.02
CA HIS A 166 -3.66 10.41 0.32
C HIS A 166 -2.59 9.70 1.17
N LEU A 167 -2.56 8.36 1.15
CA LEU A 167 -1.57 7.57 1.86
C LEU A 167 -0.15 7.81 1.32
N GLU A 168 0.03 7.85 0.00
CA GLU A 168 1.33 8.12 -0.64
C GLU A 168 1.90 9.49 -0.23
N ASP A 169 1.08 10.53 -0.23
CA ASP A 169 1.47 11.90 0.14
C ASP A 169 1.96 11.99 1.60
N THR A 170 1.51 11.07 2.47
CA THR A 170 1.98 11.04 3.86
C THR A 170 3.37 10.41 4.03
N ILE A 171 3.85 9.61 3.06
CA ILE A 171 5.10 8.83 3.19
C ILE A 171 6.33 9.72 3.02
N TRP A 172 6.35 10.56 1.99
CA TRP A 172 7.55 11.33 1.63
C TRP A 172 7.96 12.36 2.70
N PRO A 173 7.03 13.10 3.33
CA PRO A 173 7.38 13.96 4.47
C PRO A 173 7.96 13.15 5.64
N ARG A 174 7.43 11.95 5.92
CA ARG A 174 7.92 11.08 7.00
C ARG A 174 9.32 10.54 6.73
N LEU A 175 9.61 10.17 5.48
CA LEU A 175 10.94 9.78 5.05
C LEU A 175 11.93 10.92 5.25
N LYS A 176 11.59 12.13 4.77
CA LYS A 176 12.40 13.33 4.94
C LYS A 176 12.65 13.63 6.41
N ASP A 177 11.61 13.68 7.24
CA ASP A 177 11.72 13.90 8.68
C ASP A 177 12.66 12.88 9.34
N SER A 178 12.58 11.60 8.93
CA SER A 178 13.42 10.52 9.46
C SER A 178 14.90 10.72 9.08
N LEU A 179 15.18 11.09 7.83
CA LEU A 179 16.53 11.40 7.34
C LEU A 179 17.11 12.64 8.03
N ASP A 180 16.32 13.72 8.13
CA ASP A 180 16.73 14.96 8.80
C ASP A 180 17.10 14.71 10.27
N MET A 181 16.37 13.84 10.97
CA MET A 181 16.70 13.43 12.35
C MET A 181 17.98 12.57 12.45
N LEU A 182 18.23 11.69 11.48
CA LEU A 182 19.45 10.87 11.46
C LEU A 182 20.71 11.70 11.17
N TYR A 183 20.58 12.72 10.32
CA TYR A 183 21.67 13.65 9.99
C TYR A 183 21.81 14.81 10.97
N GLY A 184 20.75 15.12 11.73
CA GLY A 184 20.70 16.23 12.67
C GLY A 184 21.55 16.05 13.93
N LYS A 185 21.83 17.19 14.58
CA LYS A 185 22.54 17.24 15.87
C LYS A 185 21.61 16.94 17.05
N ASP A 186 20.34 17.34 16.94
CA ASP A 186 19.33 17.17 17.99
C ASP A 186 18.62 15.82 17.83
N TRP A 187 19.17 14.79 18.47
CA TRP A 187 18.66 13.43 18.37
C TRP A 187 17.57 13.12 19.39
N ASP A 188 16.39 12.79 18.87
CA ASP A 188 15.30 12.22 19.65
C ASP A 188 14.91 10.86 19.05
N PHE A 189 15.36 9.78 19.69
CA PHE A 189 15.05 8.42 19.27
C PHE A 189 13.55 8.14 19.22
N ASN A 190 12.76 8.67 20.16
CA ASN A 190 11.32 8.38 20.21
C ASN A 190 10.58 9.06 19.05
N ARG A 191 10.95 10.32 18.76
CA ARG A 191 10.41 11.05 17.61
C ARG A 191 10.80 10.36 16.29
N PHE A 192 12.06 9.98 16.15
CA PHE A 192 12.55 9.23 15.00
C PHE A 192 11.81 7.90 14.83
N ASN A 193 11.73 7.10 15.90
CA ASN A 193 11.10 5.79 15.88
C ASN A 193 9.62 5.88 15.48
N LYS A 194 8.92 6.92 15.94
CA LYS A 194 7.52 7.17 15.55
C LYS A 194 7.41 7.50 14.05
N ALA A 195 8.24 8.42 13.54
CA ALA A 195 8.19 8.83 12.13
C ALA A 195 8.56 7.66 11.20
N TYR A 196 9.64 6.95 11.51
CA TYR A 196 10.09 5.77 10.78
C TYR A 196 9.01 4.67 10.81
N GLY A 197 8.47 4.34 11.99
CA GLY A 197 7.46 3.28 12.13
C GLY A 197 6.18 3.58 11.36
N GLN A 198 5.75 4.85 11.32
CA GLN A 198 4.60 5.29 10.53
C GLN A 198 4.86 5.13 9.03
N MET A 199 5.99 5.64 8.54
CA MET A 199 6.40 5.49 7.12
C MET A 199 6.49 4.02 6.72
N TYR A 200 7.18 3.20 7.52
CA TYR A 200 7.36 1.76 7.25
C TYR A 200 6.01 1.04 7.15
N TYR A 201 5.10 1.32 8.09
CA TYR A 201 3.77 0.73 8.10
C TYR A 201 2.94 1.16 6.88
N LEU A 202 2.99 2.44 6.52
CA LEU A 202 2.24 2.99 5.38
C LEU A 202 2.74 2.39 4.05
N LEU A 203 4.05 2.33 3.85
CA LEU A 203 4.65 1.68 2.67
C LEU A 203 4.23 0.21 2.58
N GLY A 204 4.35 -0.56 3.67
CA GLY A 204 3.92 -1.95 3.67
C GLY A 204 2.41 -2.11 3.41
N SER A 205 1.59 -1.19 3.91
CA SER A 205 0.15 -1.18 3.64
C SER A 205 -0.16 -0.88 2.17
N LEU A 206 0.54 0.06 1.53
CA LEU A 206 0.35 0.38 0.11
C LEU A 206 0.75 -0.79 -0.77
N VAL A 207 1.94 -1.34 -0.54
CA VAL A 207 2.48 -2.48 -1.29
C VAL A 207 1.55 -3.68 -1.23
N PHE A 208 0.98 -3.98 -0.07
CA PHE A 208 -0.03 -5.03 0.06
C PHE A 208 -1.32 -4.73 -0.72
N ARG A 209 -1.82 -3.49 -0.65
CA ARG A 209 -3.04 -3.07 -1.35
C ARG A 209 -2.86 -3.08 -2.85
N GLU A 210 -1.70 -2.64 -3.32
CA GLU A 210 -1.28 -2.70 -4.71
C GLU A 210 -1.36 -4.13 -5.22
N ASP A 211 -0.65 -5.06 -4.58
CA ASP A 211 -0.53 -6.44 -5.04
C ASP A 211 -1.83 -7.24 -4.92
N ARG A 212 -2.56 -7.07 -3.81
CA ARG A 212 -3.71 -7.91 -3.47
C ARG A 212 -5.06 -7.34 -3.87
N ILE A 213 -5.16 -6.05 -4.15
CA ILE A 213 -6.44 -5.39 -4.46
C ILE A 213 -6.34 -4.62 -5.76
N LEU A 214 -5.46 -3.62 -5.85
CA LEU A 214 -5.39 -2.71 -6.98
C LEU A 214 -5.04 -3.43 -8.29
N TYR A 215 -3.96 -4.23 -8.32
CA TYR A 215 -3.53 -4.88 -9.56
C TYR A 215 -4.55 -5.90 -10.06
N PRO A 216 -5.10 -6.81 -9.24
CA PRO A 216 -6.12 -7.74 -9.71
C PRO A 216 -7.39 -7.05 -10.23
N VAL A 217 -7.80 -5.94 -9.59
CA VAL A 217 -8.98 -5.17 -10.02
C VAL A 217 -8.69 -4.39 -11.31
N ALA A 218 -7.58 -3.66 -11.37
CA ALA A 218 -7.24 -2.81 -12.49
C ALA A 218 -6.86 -3.62 -13.75
N PHE A 219 -6.21 -4.79 -13.58
CA PHE A 219 -5.91 -5.70 -14.68
C PHE A 219 -7.15 -6.24 -15.38
N GLN A 220 -8.23 -6.49 -14.62
CA GLN A 220 -9.51 -6.92 -15.20
C GLN A 220 -10.29 -5.77 -15.81
N TYR A 221 -10.12 -4.55 -15.31
CA TYR A 221 -10.86 -3.38 -15.76
C TYR A 221 -10.28 -2.79 -17.05
N LEU A 222 -8.95 -2.71 -17.16
CA LEU A 222 -8.27 -2.10 -18.31
C LEU A 222 -8.09 -3.13 -19.43
N SER A 223 -8.43 -2.75 -20.67
CA SER A 223 -8.22 -3.61 -21.84
C SER A 223 -6.73 -3.87 -22.10
N GLU A 224 -6.41 -5.00 -22.75
CA GLU A 224 -5.03 -5.36 -23.10
C GLU A 224 -4.30 -4.25 -23.89
N ASP A 225 -5.00 -3.59 -24.81
CA ASP A 225 -4.43 -2.49 -25.61
C ASP A 225 -4.07 -1.28 -24.74
N ILE A 226 -4.88 -0.97 -23.73
CA ILE A 226 -4.57 0.08 -22.75
C ILE A 226 -3.35 -0.35 -21.92
N GLN A 227 -3.32 -1.59 -21.45
CA GLN A 227 -2.20 -2.09 -20.64
C GLN A 227 -0.86 -2.04 -21.40
N ARG A 228 -0.85 -2.42 -22.68
CA ARG A 228 0.33 -2.32 -23.57
C ARG A 228 0.76 -0.89 -23.80
N ARG A 229 -0.19 0.01 -24.08
CA ARG A 229 0.10 1.43 -24.26
C ARG A 229 0.71 2.04 -22.99
N LEU A 230 0.12 1.75 -21.83
CA LEU A 230 0.62 2.24 -20.56
C LEU A 230 2.04 1.77 -20.27
N LEU A 231 2.38 0.51 -20.61
CA LEU A 231 3.74 0.00 -20.44
C LEU A 231 4.76 0.87 -21.18
N LEU A 232 4.44 1.29 -22.42
CA LEU A 232 5.29 2.19 -23.21
C LEU A 232 5.36 3.60 -22.63
N ASP A 233 4.22 4.15 -22.21
CA ASP A 233 4.13 5.51 -21.64
C ASP A 233 5.00 5.66 -20.38
N VAL A 234 5.12 4.59 -19.60
CA VAL A 234 5.81 4.61 -18.31
C VAL A 234 7.30 4.24 -18.35
N GLU A 235 7.84 3.83 -19.51
CA GLU A 235 9.26 3.47 -19.63
C GLU A 235 10.19 4.63 -19.21
N SER A 236 9.77 5.86 -19.50
CA SER A 236 10.53 7.08 -19.21
C SER A 236 10.77 7.34 -17.70
N PHE A 237 9.94 6.76 -16.82
CA PHE A 237 10.12 6.88 -15.36
C PHE A 237 11.23 5.96 -14.82
N GLY A 238 11.70 4.99 -15.62
CA GLY A 238 12.66 3.97 -15.19
C GLY A 238 12.08 2.93 -14.24
N THR A 239 12.93 2.02 -13.73
CA THR A 239 12.51 0.85 -12.95
C THR A 239 13.12 0.80 -11.55
N VAL A 240 12.37 0.33 -10.55
CA VAL A 240 12.87 0.07 -9.19
C VAL A 240 13.99 -1.00 -9.26
N PRO A 241 15.15 -0.78 -8.61
CA PRO A 241 16.20 -1.79 -8.55
C PRO A 241 15.68 -3.08 -7.92
N GLU A 242 16.05 -4.24 -8.46
CA GLU A 242 15.61 -5.54 -7.89
C GLU A 242 16.56 -6.07 -6.81
N ASN A 243 17.75 -5.49 -6.67
CA ASN A 243 18.80 -5.92 -5.74
C ASN A 243 19.04 -4.84 -4.67
N PHE A 244 18.35 -4.95 -3.52
CA PHE A 244 18.43 -4.01 -2.39
C PHE A 244 19.18 -4.53 -1.16
#